data_AF-A0A836VMR9-F1
#
_entry.id   AF-A0A836VMR9-F1
#
_cell.length_a   1.000
_cell.length_b   1.000
_cell.length_c   1.000
_cell.angle_alpha   90.00
_cell.angle_beta   90.00
_cell.angle_gamma   90.00
#
_symmetry.space_group_name_H-M   'P 1'
#
loop_
_entity.id
_entity.type
_entity.pdbx_description
1 polymer ?
#
loop_
_entity_poly.entity_id
_entity_poly.type
_entity_poly.pdbx_seq_one_letter_code
_entity_poly.pdbx_strand_id
1 'polypeptide(L)'
;MATKKLLSKGSFLKLIKKNASERYPDRHPFNQLLYDGKLNQKQIHGWILNWFYYQQIIPLKDGAIIANCPLSDVRRIWISRILNYDGYSEVEGALDGWLRFAESTGLSRKE
;
A
#
# COMPACT_ATOMS: atom_id res chain seq x y z
N MET A 1 29.01 -18.76 14.10
CA MET A 1 27.89 -17.83 13.89
C MET A 1 27.13 -17.71 15.21
N ALA A 2 26.90 -16.50 15.72
CA ALA A 2 26.18 -16.32 16.98
C ALA A 2 24.75 -16.88 16.86
N THR A 3 24.40 -17.82 17.71
CA THR A 3 23.05 -18.39 17.82
C THR A 3 22.09 -17.29 18.27
N LYS A 4 21.33 -16.72 17.31
CA LYS A 4 20.29 -15.73 17.63
C LYS A 4 19.23 -16.41 18.51
N LYS A 5 19.08 -15.94 19.75
CA LYS A 5 18.04 -16.39 20.67
C LYS A 5 16.66 -16.13 20.05
N LEU A 6 15.83 -17.17 19.96
CA LEU A 6 14.46 -17.07 19.49
C LEU A 6 13.64 -16.17 20.43
N LEU A 7 12.87 -15.25 19.84
CA LEU A 7 11.98 -14.36 20.58
C LEU A 7 10.66 -15.08 20.88
N SER A 8 10.07 -14.81 22.05
CA SER A 8 8.68 -15.18 22.30
C SER A 8 7.76 -14.41 21.35
N LYS A 9 6.56 -14.93 21.07
CA LYS A 9 5.54 -14.25 20.24
C LYS A 9 5.30 -12.81 20.70
N GLY A 10 5.18 -12.59 22.01
CA GLY A 10 4.96 -11.27 22.59
C GLY A 10 6.13 -10.30 22.33
N SER A 11 7.36 -10.76 22.55
CA SER A 11 8.56 -9.94 22.29
C SER A 11 8.76 -9.67 20.79
N PHE A 12 8.46 -10.64 19.94
CA PHE A 12 8.53 -10.49 18.48
C PHE A 12 7.51 -9.46 17.96
N LEU A 13 6.26 -9.52 18.42
CA LEU A 13 5.23 -8.54 18.04
C LEU A 13 5.58 -7.13 18.52
N LYS A 14 6.12 -6.99 19.74
CA LYS A 14 6.62 -5.70 20.25
C LYS A 14 7.73 -5.15 19.36
N LEU A 15 8.64 -6.01 18.90
CA LEU A 15 9.73 -5.61 18.00
C LEU A 15 9.20 -5.13 16.64
N ILE A 16 8.27 -5.86 16.02
CA ILE A 16 7.65 -5.46 14.74
C ILE A 16 6.96 -4.10 14.91
N LYS A 17 6.12 -3.95 15.94
CA LYS A 17 5.39 -2.70 16.18
C LYS A 17 6.31 -1.51 16.41
N LYS A 18 7.36 -1.69 17.22
CA LYS A 18 8.37 -0.65 17.46
C LYS A 18 9.03 -0.20 16.16
N ASN A 19 9.55 -1.15 15.37
CA ASN A 19 10.23 -0.81 14.11
C ASN A 19 9.27 -0.19 13.10
N ALA A 20 8.04 -0.68 13.02
CA ALA A 20 7.01 -0.08 12.19
C ALA A 20 6.75 1.37 12.62
N SER A 21 6.54 1.65 13.91
CA SER A 21 6.28 3.02 14.39
C SER A 21 7.44 3.99 14.20
N GLU A 22 8.68 3.51 14.26
CA GLU A 22 9.88 4.36 14.13
C GLU A 22 10.20 4.68 12.67
N ARG A 23 9.80 3.81 11.73
CA ARG A 23 10.18 3.90 10.31
C ARG A 23 9.01 4.11 9.38
N TYR A 24 7.80 4.20 9.90
CA TYR A 24 6.64 4.54 9.09
C TYR A 24 6.83 5.94 8.50
N PRO A 25 6.44 6.17 7.24
CA PRO A 25 6.76 7.42 6.57
C PRO A 25 5.84 8.59 6.98
N ASP A 26 4.91 8.41 7.91
CA ASP A 26 3.99 9.48 8.37
C ASP A 26 4.73 10.75 8.80
N ARG A 27 5.90 10.59 9.44
CA ARG A 27 6.76 11.71 9.89
C ARG A 27 7.66 12.28 8.80
N HIS A 28 7.64 11.74 7.57
CA HIS A 28 8.42 12.27 6.47
C HIS A 28 7.99 13.72 6.19
N PRO A 29 8.93 14.67 5.94
CA PRO A 29 8.57 16.08 5.75
C PRO A 29 7.50 16.31 4.68
N PHE A 30 7.55 15.55 3.58
CA PHE A 30 6.52 15.60 2.54
C PHE A 30 5.12 15.24 3.06
N ASN A 31 4.99 14.18 3.86
CA ASN A 31 3.71 13.73 4.39
C ASN A 31 3.16 14.71 5.43
N GLN A 32 4.02 15.32 6.24
CA GLN A 32 3.62 16.39 7.16
C GLN A 32 3.06 17.60 6.40
N LEU A 33 3.72 18.03 5.32
CA LEU A 33 3.20 19.12 4.47
C LEU A 33 1.88 18.75 3.79
N LEU A 34 1.72 17.49 3.37
CA LEU A 34 0.48 16.98 2.79
C LEU A 34 -0.66 17.03 3.81
N TYR A 35 -0.45 16.53 5.03
CA TYR A 35 -1.47 16.52 6.09
C TYR A 35 -1.83 17.93 6.57
N ASP A 36 -0.84 18.83 6.60
CA ASP A 36 -1.03 20.23 6.98
C ASP A 36 -1.70 21.07 5.86
N GLY A 37 -1.94 20.50 4.68
CA GLY A 37 -2.51 21.23 3.53
C GLY A 37 -1.59 22.30 2.94
N LYS A 38 -0.27 22.17 3.11
CA LYS A 38 0.74 23.17 2.71
C LYS A 38 1.34 22.93 1.32
N LEU A 39 0.98 21.82 0.66
CA LEU A 39 1.44 21.53 -0.69
C LEU A 39 0.69 22.37 -1.72
N ASN A 40 1.42 22.84 -2.74
CA ASN A 40 0.77 23.44 -3.90
C ASN A 40 0.18 22.36 -4.83
N GLN A 41 -0.67 22.77 -5.77
CA GLN A 41 -1.36 21.86 -6.69
C GLN A 41 -0.40 20.93 -7.45
N LYS A 42 0.72 21.45 -7.96
CA LYS A 42 1.71 20.66 -8.69
C LYS A 42 2.34 19.56 -7.82
N GLN A 43 2.61 19.86 -6.54
CA GLN A 43 3.14 18.89 -5.59
C GLN A 43 2.10 17.82 -5.23
N ILE A 44 0.82 18.20 -5.09
CA ILE A 44 -0.28 17.25 -4.86
C ILE A 44 -0.43 16.33 -6.07
N HIS A 45 -0.50 16.87 -7.28
CA HIS A 45 -0.58 16.07 -8.50
C HIS A 45 0.62 15.13 -8.66
N GLY A 46 1.84 15.63 -8.40
CA GLY A 46 3.04 14.81 -8.40
C GLY A 46 2.94 13.64 -7.41
N TRP A 47 2.43 13.88 -6.21
CA TRP A 47 2.17 12.80 -5.24
C TRP A 47 1.11 11.82 -5.76
N ILE A 48 -0.02 12.29 -6.27
CA ILE A 48 -1.11 11.44 -6.79
C ILE A 48 -0.59 10.49 -7.87
N LEU A 49 0.10 11.02 -8.89
CA LEU A 49 0.59 10.22 -10.02
C LEU A 49 1.59 9.14 -9.57
N ASN A 50 2.56 9.51 -8.73
CA ASN A 50 3.54 8.57 -8.22
C ASN A 50 2.92 7.55 -7.26
N TRP A 51 1.96 7.98 -6.45
CA TRP A 51 1.28 7.08 -5.52
C TRP A 51 0.35 6.13 -6.25
N PHE A 52 -0.32 6.57 -7.31
CA PHE A 52 -1.15 5.71 -8.14
C PHE A 52 -0.34 4.55 -8.74
N TYR A 53 0.87 4.82 -9.23
CA TYR A 53 1.78 3.74 -9.67
C TYR A 53 2.04 2.73 -8.54
N TYR A 54 2.32 3.19 -7.32
CA TYR A 54 2.45 2.28 -6.17
C TYR A 54 1.17 1.45 -5.94
N GLN A 55 -0.02 2.05 -6.05
CA GLN A 55 -1.29 1.34 -5.91
C GLN A 55 -1.48 0.26 -6.99
N GLN A 56 -1.13 0.56 -8.24
CA GLN A 56 -1.18 -0.40 -9.35
C GLN A 56 -0.27 -1.60 -9.11
N ILE A 57 0.89 -1.41 -8.47
CA ILE A 57 1.82 -2.50 -8.20
C ILE A 57 1.35 -3.43 -7.06
N ILE A 58 0.49 -2.95 -6.14
CA ILE A 58 0.01 -3.76 -5.01
C ILE A 58 -0.59 -5.12 -5.43
N PRO A 59 -1.57 -5.20 -6.36
CA PRO A 59 -2.13 -6.47 -6.80
C PRO A 59 -1.11 -7.37 -7.49
N LEU A 60 -0.17 -6.81 -8.28
CA LEU A 60 0.92 -7.59 -8.88
C LEU A 60 1.84 -8.21 -7.82
N LYS A 61 2.24 -7.41 -6.84
CA LYS A 61 3.04 -7.87 -5.69
C LYS A 61 2.28 -8.92 -4.87
N ASP A 62 0.97 -8.77 -4.69
CA ASP A 62 0.16 -9.79 -4.01
C ASP A 62 0.03 -11.07 -4.84
N GLY A 63 -0.02 -10.97 -6.17
CA GLY A 63 0.05 -12.11 -7.09
C GLY A 63 1.36 -12.89 -6.95
N ALA A 64 2.49 -12.19 -6.82
CA ALA A 64 3.79 -12.82 -6.58
C ALA A 64 3.85 -13.57 -5.23
N ILE A 65 3.16 -13.06 -4.20
CA ILE A 65 3.04 -13.77 -2.90
C ILE A 65 2.22 -15.05 -3.07
N ILE A 66 1.08 -14.97 -3.78
CA ILE A 66 0.21 -16.12 -4.03
C ILE A 66 0.96 -17.20 -4.81
N ALA A 67 1.68 -16.82 -5.87
CA ALA A 67 2.46 -17.75 -6.70
C ALA A 67 3.53 -18.50 -5.91
N ASN A 68 4.14 -17.85 -4.90
CA ASN A 68 5.17 -18.44 -4.05
C ASN A 68 4.63 -19.16 -2.79
N CYS A 69 3.31 -19.17 -2.57
CA CYS A 69 2.72 -19.74 -1.36
C CYS A 69 2.23 -21.18 -1.60
N PRO A 70 2.81 -22.21 -0.97
CA PRO A 70 2.38 -23.60 -1.19
C PRO A 70 1.03 -23.93 -0.55
N LEU A 71 0.60 -23.14 0.45
CA LEU A 71 -0.60 -23.41 1.25
C LEU A 71 -1.86 -22.84 0.59
N SER A 72 -2.77 -23.70 0.14
CA SER A 72 -4.01 -23.31 -0.54
C SER A 72 -4.92 -22.43 0.33
N ASP A 73 -5.06 -22.74 1.61
CA ASP A 73 -5.91 -21.96 2.52
C ASP A 73 -5.40 -20.53 2.70
N VAL A 74 -4.07 -20.35 2.71
CA VAL A 74 -3.46 -19.00 2.74
C VAL A 74 -3.72 -18.27 1.43
N ARG A 75 -3.56 -18.93 0.27
CA ARG A 75 -3.85 -18.31 -1.04
C ARG A 75 -5.31 -17.88 -1.15
N ARG A 76 -6.26 -18.67 -0.65
CA ARG A 76 -7.70 -18.34 -0.62
C ARG A 76 -8.00 -17.08 0.19
N ILE A 77 -7.28 -16.84 1.29
CA ILE A 77 -7.42 -15.60 2.06
C ILE A 77 -6.75 -14.45 1.31
N TRP A 78 -5.56 -14.68 0.74
CA TRP A 78 -4.75 -13.64 0.12
C TRP A 78 -5.35 -13.07 -1.16
N ILE A 79 -6.09 -13.89 -1.95
CA ILE A 79 -6.70 -13.45 -3.22
C ILE A 79 -7.65 -12.26 -3.04
N SER A 80 -8.30 -12.14 -1.88
CA SER A 80 -9.17 -11.01 -1.55
C SER A 80 -8.46 -9.66 -1.68
N ARG A 81 -7.14 -9.61 -1.45
CA ARG A 81 -6.35 -8.37 -1.59
C ARG A 81 -6.24 -7.91 -3.04
N ILE A 82 -6.13 -8.85 -3.97
CA ILE A 82 -6.10 -8.54 -5.41
C ILE A 82 -7.49 -8.04 -5.83
N LEU A 83 -8.55 -8.77 -5.48
CA LEU A 83 -9.93 -8.39 -5.83
C LEU A 83 -10.33 -7.03 -5.24
N ASN A 84 -9.84 -6.67 -4.05
CA ASN A 84 -10.08 -5.35 -3.47
C ASN A 84 -9.39 -4.21 -4.23
N TYR A 85 -8.28 -4.49 -4.91
CA TYR A 85 -7.54 -3.47 -5.68
C TYR A 85 -8.01 -3.40 -7.13
N ASP A 86 -8.14 -4.55 -7.78
CA ASP A 86 -8.50 -4.67 -9.19
C ASP A 86 -10.01 -4.61 -9.43
N GLY A 87 -10.81 -4.92 -8.41
CA GLY A 87 -12.24 -5.17 -8.57
C GLY A 87 -12.55 -6.59 -9.04
N TYR A 88 -13.82 -6.90 -9.20
CA TYR A 88 -14.30 -8.16 -9.76
C TYR A 88 -15.73 -8.02 -10.30
N SER A 89 -15.96 -8.52 -11.52
CA SER A 89 -17.24 -8.36 -12.21
C SER A 89 -17.66 -6.88 -12.25
N GLU A 90 -18.82 -6.54 -11.70
CA GLU A 90 -19.34 -5.17 -11.62
C GLU A 90 -18.83 -4.39 -10.39
N VAL A 91 -18.04 -5.03 -9.52
CA VAL A 91 -17.49 -4.40 -8.32
C VAL A 91 -16.18 -3.73 -8.66
N GLU A 92 -16.15 -2.41 -8.60
CA GLU A 92 -14.94 -1.61 -8.78
C GLU A 92 -13.92 -1.85 -7.67
N GLY A 93 -12.64 -1.77 -8.04
CA GLY A 93 -11.52 -1.89 -7.11
C GLY A 93 -11.04 -0.55 -6.55
N ALA A 94 -10.06 -0.63 -5.65
CA ALA A 94 -9.37 0.55 -5.14
C ALA A 94 -8.71 1.38 -6.26
N LEU A 95 -8.27 0.75 -7.36
CA LEU A 95 -7.68 1.46 -8.49
C LEU A 95 -8.66 2.41 -9.17
N ASP A 96 -9.92 2.03 -9.36
CA ASP A 96 -10.95 2.92 -9.89
C ASP A 96 -11.23 4.08 -8.93
N GLY A 97 -11.24 3.80 -7.63
CA GLY A 97 -11.33 4.83 -6.59
C GLY A 97 -10.19 5.85 -6.67
N TRP A 98 -8.96 5.38 -6.90
CA TRP A 98 -7.80 6.26 -7.09
C TRP A 98 -7.88 7.10 -8.36
N LEU A 99 -8.38 6.53 -9.46
CA LEU A 99 -8.57 7.27 -10.72
C LEU A 99 -9.60 8.39 -10.55
N ARG A 100 -10.75 8.11 -9.91
CA ARG A 100 -11.74 9.15 -9.58
C ARG A 100 -11.18 10.21 -8.64
N PHE A 101 -10.38 9.81 -7.66
CA PHE A 101 -9.70 10.75 -6.78
C PHE A 101 -8.77 11.68 -7.58
N ALA A 102 -7.95 11.14 -8.49
CA ALA A 102 -7.08 11.95 -9.34
C ALA A 102 -7.89 12.93 -10.22
N GLU A 103 -8.97 12.44 -10.86
CA GLU A 103 -9.89 13.25 -11.69
C GLU A 103 -10.50 14.41 -10.91
N SER A 104 -10.86 14.20 -9.64
CA SER A 104 -11.40 15.26 -8.77
C SER A 104 -10.42 16.42 -8.51
N THR A 105 -9.12 16.20 -8.76
CA THR A 105 -8.08 17.23 -8.63
C THR A 105 -7.73 17.92 -9.95
N GLY A 106 -8.41 17.55 -11.05
CA GLY A 106 -8.20 18.09 -12.40
C GLY A 106 -7.19 17.33 -13.26
N LEU A 107 -6.71 16.16 -12.82
CA LEU A 107 -5.92 15.25 -13.67
C LEU A 107 -6.84 14.46 -14.60
N SER A 108 -6.41 14.17 -15.83
CA SER A 108 -7.12 13.24 -16.69
C SER A 108 -6.67 11.79 -16.43
N ARG A 109 -7.55 10.82 -16.71
CA ARG A 109 -7.23 9.38 -16.61
C ARG A 109 -6.06 8.93 -17.53
N LYS A 110 -5.67 9.74 -18.52
CA LYS A 110 -4.58 9.45 -19.46
C LYS A 110 -3.21 9.92 -18.95
N GLU A 111 -3.19 10.86 -18.02
CA GLU A 111 -1.97 11.37 -17.37
C GLU A 111 -1.54 10.45 -16.21
#